data_AF-A0ABC8QYB9-F1
#
_entry.id   AF-A0ABC8QYB9-F1
#
_cell.length_a   1.000
_cell.length_b   1.000
_cell.length_c   1.000
_cell.angle_alpha   90.00
_cell.angle_beta   90.00
_cell.angle_gamma   90.00
#
_symmetry.space_group_name_H-M   'P 1'
#
loop_
_entity.id
_entity.type
_entity.pdbx_description
1 polymer ?
#
loop_
_entity_poly.entity_id
_entity_poly.type
_entity_poly.pdbx_seq_one_letter_code
_entity_poly.pdbx_strand_id
1 'polypeptide(L)'
;YGTKFMDEYQSKMTRKLGLPKYNKQLISKLLNNMAVDKVDYTNFFRSLSSIKADPDIPEDELLIPLKAVLLDIGKERKEAWTNWVQSYIQE
;
A
#
# COMPACT_ATOMS: atom_id res chain seq x y z
N TYR A 1 21.10 13.74 -13.26
CA TYR A 1 19.65 14.05 -13.17
C TYR A 1 18.82 12.91 -12.58
N GLY A 2 18.99 11.66 -13.04
CA GLY A 2 18.19 10.52 -12.55
C GLY A 2 18.37 10.16 -11.06
N THR A 3 19.57 10.31 -10.49
CA THR A 3 19.85 9.99 -9.07
C THR A 3 19.07 10.87 -8.10
N LYS A 4 19.08 12.19 -8.31
CA LYS A 4 18.33 13.14 -7.47
C LYS A 4 16.82 12.90 -7.51
N PHE A 5 16.27 12.57 -8.69
CA PHE A 5 14.85 12.22 -8.83
C PHE A 5 14.50 10.96 -8.04
N MET A 6 15.33 9.92 -8.13
CA MET A 6 15.10 8.67 -7.40
C MET A 6 15.20 8.89 -5.89
N ASP A 7 16.17 9.67 -5.40
CA ASP A 7 16.30 9.97 -3.96
C ASP A 7 15.08 10.74 -3.43
N GLU A 8 14.62 11.77 -4.14
CA GLU A 8 13.42 12.52 -3.77
C GLU A 8 12.15 11.64 -3.82
N TYR A 9 12.05 10.78 -4.82
CA TYR A 9 10.94 9.84 -4.96
C TYR A 9 10.90 8.84 -3.80
N GLN A 10 12.03 8.23 -3.46
CA GLN A 10 12.15 7.29 -2.36
C GLN A 10 11.77 7.95 -1.04
N SER A 11 12.27 9.16 -0.78
CA SER A 11 11.96 9.90 0.44
C SER A 11 10.46 10.23 0.54
N LYS A 12 9.86 10.73 -0.53
CA LYS A 12 8.42 11.05 -0.59
C LYS A 12 7.54 9.81 -0.40
N MET A 13 7.88 8.69 -1.06
CA MET A 13 7.10 7.46 -0.98
C MET A 13 7.19 6.81 0.41
N THR A 14 8.40 6.76 0.98
CA THR A 14 8.62 6.23 2.33
C THR A 14 7.81 7.01 3.36
N ARG A 15 7.79 8.35 3.25
CA ARG A 15 6.97 9.22 4.12
C ARG A 15 5.47 9.03 3.89
N LYS A 16 5.00 8.90 2.65
CA LYS A 16 3.57 8.66 2.33
C LYS A 16 3.06 7.34 2.93
N LEU A 17 3.92 6.33 2.98
CA LEU A 17 3.65 5.03 3.56
C LEU A 17 3.94 4.97 5.07
N GLY A 18 4.45 6.05 5.67
CA GLY A 18 4.85 6.05 7.08
C GLY A 18 5.86 4.95 7.43
N LEU A 19 6.69 4.54 6.48
CA LEU A 19 7.70 3.49 6.71
C LEU A 19 8.94 4.09 7.36
N PRO A 20 9.64 3.35 8.25
CA PRO A 20 10.88 3.81 8.86
C PRO A 20 12.03 3.89 7.85
N LYS A 21 12.00 3.02 6.83
CA LYS A 21 13.03 2.94 5.77
C LYS A 21 12.39 2.65 4.42
N TYR A 22 13.05 3.09 3.34
CA TYR A 22 12.61 2.76 1.98
C TYR A 22 12.70 1.25 1.73
N ASN A 23 11.54 0.62 1.51
CA ASN A 23 11.43 -0.77 1.09
C ASN A 23 11.05 -0.84 -0.39
N LYS A 24 12.07 -1.08 -1.25
CA LYS A 24 11.89 -1.14 -2.70
C LYS A 24 10.90 -2.22 -3.12
N GLN A 25 10.99 -3.42 -2.54
CA GLN A 25 10.15 -4.54 -2.93
C GLN A 25 8.69 -4.28 -2.59
N LEU A 26 8.42 -3.82 -1.37
CA LEU A 26 7.08 -3.47 -0.91
C LEU A 26 6.45 -2.37 -1.77
N ILE A 27 7.21 -1.31 -2.05
CA ILE A 27 6.76 -0.18 -2.88
C ILE A 27 6.53 -0.60 -4.33
N SER A 28 7.44 -1.37 -4.94
CA SER A 28 7.23 -1.87 -6.30
C SER A 28 6.00 -2.77 -6.42
N LYS A 29 5.76 -3.62 -5.42
CA LYS A 29 4.59 -4.50 -5.39
C LYS A 29 3.30 -3.72 -5.19
N LEU A 30 3.31 -2.67 -4.35
CA LEU A 30 2.20 -1.73 -4.20
C LEU A 30 1.82 -1.08 -5.53
N LEU A 31 2.80 -0.47 -6.19
CA LEU A 31 2.58 0.27 -7.43
C LEU A 31 2.08 -0.65 -8.55
N ASN A 32 2.59 -1.87 -8.60
CA ASN A 32 2.09 -2.89 -9.52
C ASN A 32 0.62 -3.21 -9.23
N ASN A 33 0.27 -3.50 -7.98
CA ASN A 33 -1.10 -3.79 -7.59
C ASN A 33 -2.06 -2.63 -7.93
N MET A 34 -1.67 -1.39 -7.62
CA MET A 34 -2.45 -0.19 -7.96
C MET A 34 -2.62 0.00 -9.47
N ALA A 35 -1.58 -0.29 -10.27
CA ALA A 35 -1.63 -0.17 -11.72
C ALA A 35 -2.57 -1.22 -12.35
N VAL A 36 -2.51 -2.46 -11.87
CA VAL A 36 -3.36 -3.56 -12.36
C VAL A 36 -4.83 -3.31 -11.99
N ASP A 37 -5.09 -2.94 -10.75
CA ASP A 37 -6.46 -2.73 -10.24
C ASP A 37 -6.99 -1.30 -10.48
N LYS A 38 -6.21 -0.46 -11.16
CA LYS A 38 -6.55 0.95 -11.48
C LYS A 38 -7.02 1.75 -10.26
N VAL A 39 -6.37 1.53 -9.13
CA VAL A 39 -6.74 2.15 -7.85
C VAL A 39 -6.43 3.65 -7.87
N ASP A 40 -7.36 4.45 -7.34
CA ASP A 40 -7.11 5.88 -7.15
C ASP A 40 -6.01 6.11 -6.11
N TYR A 41 -4.91 6.74 -6.53
CA TYR A 41 -3.75 6.95 -5.67
C TYR A 41 -4.05 7.79 -4.44
N THR A 42 -4.87 8.84 -4.59
CA THR A 42 -5.12 9.79 -3.51
C THR A 42 -5.95 9.16 -2.40
N ASN A 43 -7.06 8.52 -2.78
CA ASN A 43 -7.96 7.85 -1.86
C ASN A 43 -7.31 6.61 -1.23
N PHE A 44 -6.44 5.91 -1.96
CA PHE A 44 -5.72 4.77 -1.42
C PHE A 44 -4.81 5.14 -0.26
N PHE A 45 -3.91 6.13 -0.42
CA PHE A 45 -3.02 6.53 0.68
C PHE A 45 -3.78 7.07 1.88
N ARG A 46 -4.92 7.74 1.65
CA ARG A 46 -5.81 8.19 2.73
C ARG A 46 -6.36 7.00 3.52
N SER A 47 -6.85 5.97 2.83
CA SER A 47 -7.41 4.76 3.44
C SER A 47 -6.33 3.90 4.12
N LEU A 48 -5.14 3.80 3.51
CA LEU A 48 -3.99 3.06 4.05
C LEU A 48 -3.51 3.64 5.38
N SER A 49 -3.57 4.96 5.56
CA SER A 49 -3.18 5.59 6.82
C SER A 49 -4.03 5.12 8.01
N SER A 50 -5.27 4.69 7.77
CA SER A 50 -6.15 4.14 8.79
C SER A 50 -5.74 2.74 9.24
N ILE A 51 -5.14 1.92 8.34
CA ILE A 51 -4.69 0.56 8.69
C ILE A 51 -3.48 0.62 9.61
N LYS A 52 -2.49 1.46 9.30
CA LYS A 52 -1.29 1.57 10.15
C LYS A 52 -1.59 2.16 11.53
N ALA A 53 -2.72 2.84 11.69
CA ALA A 53 -3.16 3.38 12.97
C ALA A 53 -3.67 2.30 13.94
N ASP A 54 -4.02 1.10 13.45
CA ASP A 54 -4.66 0.05 14.24
C ASP A 54 -3.93 -1.30 14.02
N PRO A 55 -3.02 -1.69 14.93
CA PRO A 55 -2.23 -2.91 14.81
C PRO A 55 -3.01 -4.18 15.18
N ASP A 56 -4.22 -4.05 15.75
CA ASP A 56 -5.04 -5.18 16.22
C ASP A 56 -6.05 -5.66 15.16
N ILE A 57 -6.04 -5.09 13.95
CA ILE A 57 -6.94 -5.48 12.86
C ILE A 57 -6.70 -6.96 12.47
N PRO A 58 -7.72 -7.83 12.57
CA PRO A 58 -7.63 -9.22 12.11
C PRO A 58 -7.31 -9.31 10.61
N GLU A 59 -6.64 -10.39 10.19
CA GLU A 59 -6.31 -10.62 8.77
C GLU A 59 -7.52 -10.50 7.83
N ASP A 60 -8.65 -11.02 8.28
CA ASP A 60 -9.92 -11.03 7.55
C ASP A 60 -10.50 -9.62 7.35
N GLU A 61 -10.08 -8.67 8.20
CA GLU A 61 -10.55 -7.30 8.26
C GLU A 61 -9.55 -6.29 7.66
N LEU A 62 -8.33 -6.72 7.32
CA LEU A 62 -7.26 -5.86 6.79
C LEU A 62 -7.67 -5.05 5.56
N LEU A 63 -8.58 -5.60 4.74
CA LEU A 63 -9.05 -4.93 3.53
C LEU A 63 -10.31 -4.09 3.74
N ILE A 64 -10.93 -4.10 4.93
CA ILE A 64 -12.15 -3.31 5.21
C ILE A 64 -11.90 -1.82 4.99
N PRO A 65 -10.82 -1.19 5.50
CA PRO A 65 -10.55 0.22 5.26
C PRO A 65 -10.27 0.52 3.78
N LEU A 66 -9.76 -0.45 3.03
CA LEU A 66 -9.45 -0.32 1.60
C LEU A 66 -10.62 -0.68 0.68
N LYS A 67 -11.74 -1.20 1.21
CA LYS A 67 -12.87 -1.65 0.41
C LYS A 67 -13.45 -0.56 -0.48
N ALA A 68 -13.42 0.70 -0.03
CA ALA A 68 -13.89 1.84 -0.81
C ALA A 68 -13.01 2.16 -2.03
N VAL A 69 -11.73 1.76 -2.01
CA VAL A 69 -10.78 1.99 -3.11
C VAL A 69 -10.48 0.73 -3.92
N LEU A 70 -10.81 -0.45 -3.39
CA LEU A 70 -10.68 -1.76 -4.03
C LEU A 70 -12.05 -2.30 -4.47
N LEU A 71 -12.76 -1.53 -5.30
CA LEU A 71 -14.09 -1.90 -5.79
C LEU A 71 -13.98 -3.05 -6.82
N ASP A 72 -14.82 -4.08 -6.67
CA ASP A 72 -14.94 -5.21 -7.60
C ASP A 72 -13.65 -6.00 -7.89
N ILE A 73 -12.73 -6.09 -6.92
CA ILE A 73 -11.53 -6.90 -7.07
C ILE A 73 -11.84 -8.41 -6.95
N GLY A 74 -11.35 -9.21 -7.90
CA GLY A 74 -11.49 -10.66 -7.88
C GLY A 74 -10.75 -11.33 -6.72
N LYS A 75 -11.03 -12.63 -6.46
CA LYS A 75 -10.44 -13.39 -5.35
C LYS A 75 -8.90 -13.35 -5.33
N GLU A 76 -8.27 -13.53 -6.49
CA GLU A 76 -6.80 -13.50 -6.63
C GLU A 76 -6.22 -12.14 -6.27
N ARG A 77 -6.90 -11.07 -6.68
CA ARG A 77 -6.50 -9.69 -6.37
C ARG A 77 -6.66 -9.41 -4.88
N LYS A 78 -7.75 -9.91 -4.28
CA LYS A 78 -7.98 -9.82 -2.82
C LYS A 78 -6.82 -10.47 -2.05
N GLU A 79 -6.42 -11.68 -2.42
CA GLU A 79 -5.25 -12.35 -1.82
C GLU A 79 -3.95 -11.56 -2.04
N ALA A 80 -3.73 -11.00 -3.24
CA ALA A 80 -2.56 -10.17 -3.51
C ALA A 80 -2.51 -8.91 -2.64
N TRP A 81 -3.65 -8.29 -2.36
CA TRP A 81 -3.76 -7.14 -1.47
C TRP A 81 -3.58 -7.52 -0.01
N THR A 82 -4.22 -8.59 0.47
CA THR A 82 -4.04 -9.06 1.85
C THR A 82 -2.56 -9.37 2.14
N ASN A 83 -1.91 -10.12 1.26
CA ASN A 83 -0.49 -10.45 1.39
C ASN A 83 0.40 -9.19 1.42
N TRP A 84 0.05 -8.18 0.63
CA TRP A 84 0.79 -6.92 0.62
C TRP A 84 0.58 -6.11 1.90
N VAL A 85 -0.67 -6.01 2.39
CA VAL A 85 -1.00 -5.28 3.62
C VAL A 85 -0.36 -5.93 4.84
N GLN A 86 -0.38 -7.27 4.93
CA GLN A 86 0.34 -8.00 5.98
C GLN A 86 1.84 -7.67 5.97
N SER A 87 2.47 -7.72 4.80
CA SER A 87 3.89 -7.37 4.65
C SER A 87 4.15 -5.91 5.07
N TYR A 88 3.21 -5.01 4.79
CA TYR A 88 3.30 -3.60 5.15
C TYR A 88 3.16 -3.33 6.65
N ILE A 89 2.32 -4.08 7.36
CA ILE A 89 2.13 -3.93 8.83
C ILE A 89 3.35 -4.43 9.60
N GLN A 90 4.09 -5.39 9.04
CA GLN A 90 5.31 -5.94 9.64
C GLN A 90 6.56 -5.04 9.49
N GLU A 91 6.45 -3.89 8.79
CA GLU A 91 7.55 -2.95 8.50
C GLU A 91 7.54 -1.66 9.35
#